data_AF-A0A3M2LJG4-F1
#
_entry.id   AF-A0A3M2LJG4-F1
#
_cell.length_a   1.000
_cell.length_b   1.000
_cell.length_c   1.000
_cell.angle_alpha   90.00
_cell.angle_beta   90.00
_cell.angle_gamma   90.00
#
_symmetry.space_group_name_H-M   'P 1'
#
loop_
_entity.id
_entity.type
_entity.pdbx_description
1 polymer ?
#
loop_
_entity_poly.entity_id
_entity_poly.type
_entity_poly.pdbx_seq_one_letter_code
_entity_poly.pdbx_strand_id
1 'polypeptide(L)'
;MDETDPEALHAAARAGDVPSMSRLGCLLADAGQKEPARRWYQAAAERGHTIAMINLAILLEDDDRDAAMAWTLRAAEEGTGLTAQHNYGIFLEEDGRLDEALDLYRQAAERGDREAAEEAARLSR
;
A
#
# COMPACT_ATOMS: atom_id res chain seq x y z
N MET A 1 -13.32 27.44 -6.45
CA MET A 1 -13.64 26.53 -5.34
C MET A 1 -12.32 25.94 -4.92
N ASP A 2 -11.95 26.18 -3.66
CA ASP A 2 -10.68 25.71 -3.12
C ASP A 2 -10.75 24.19 -2.98
N GLU A 3 -9.80 23.45 -3.59
CA GLU A 3 -9.73 21.97 -3.54
C GLU A 3 -9.41 21.45 -2.10
N THR A 4 -9.34 22.35 -1.13
CA THR A 4 -9.00 22.11 0.27
C THR A 4 -10.15 22.31 1.25
N ASP A 5 -11.42 22.38 0.80
CA ASP A 5 -12.57 22.34 1.71
C ASP A 5 -12.76 20.93 2.31
N PRO A 6 -12.59 20.74 3.64
CA PRO A 6 -12.76 19.44 4.28
C PRO A 6 -14.18 18.86 4.09
N GLU A 7 -15.21 19.69 3.99
CA GLU A 7 -16.58 19.23 3.77
C GLU A 7 -16.77 18.71 2.34
N ALA A 8 -16.17 19.39 1.36
CA ALA A 8 -16.17 18.96 -0.03
C ALA A 8 -15.45 17.62 -0.21
N LEU A 9 -14.30 17.43 0.45
CA LEU A 9 -13.57 16.16 0.43
C LEU A 9 -14.40 15.01 1.01
N HIS A 10 -15.08 15.25 2.14
CA HIS A 10 -15.98 14.26 2.74
C HIS A 10 -17.16 13.92 1.83
N ALA A 11 -17.75 14.93 1.16
CA ALA A 11 -18.84 14.71 0.23
C ALA A 11 -18.39 13.90 -1.00
N ALA A 12 -17.23 14.22 -1.58
CA ALA A 12 -16.66 13.51 -2.71
C ALA A 12 -16.33 12.05 -2.36
N ALA A 13 -15.70 11.81 -1.21
CA ALA A 13 -15.42 10.46 -0.72
C ALA A 13 -16.72 9.64 -0.53
N ARG A 14 -17.76 10.24 0.07
CA ARG A 14 -19.08 9.59 0.19
C ARG A 14 -19.77 9.34 -1.15
N ALA A 15 -19.53 10.20 -2.14
CA ALA A 15 -20.07 10.07 -3.49
C ALA A 15 -19.37 8.98 -4.33
N GLY A 16 -18.32 8.35 -3.81
CA GLY A 16 -17.61 7.30 -4.52
C GLY A 16 -16.33 7.74 -5.20
N ASP A 17 -15.83 8.97 -4.96
CA ASP A 17 -14.58 9.43 -5.54
C ASP A 17 -13.38 8.74 -4.86
N VAL A 18 -12.70 7.87 -5.60
CA VAL A 18 -11.65 7.00 -5.08
C VAL A 18 -10.42 7.78 -4.58
N PRO A 19 -9.90 8.79 -5.31
CA PRO A 19 -8.83 9.64 -4.78
C PRO A 19 -9.23 10.36 -3.48
N SER A 20 -10.46 10.88 -3.40
CA SER A 20 -10.96 11.53 -2.18
C SER A 20 -11.09 10.57 -1.02
N MET A 21 -11.53 9.32 -1.24
CA MET A 21 -11.53 8.27 -0.21
C MET A 21 -10.11 8.04 0.35
N SER A 22 -9.12 7.88 -0.53
CA SER A 22 -7.72 7.70 -0.12
C SER A 22 -7.20 8.91 0.65
N ARG A 23 -7.49 10.13 0.17
CA ARG A 23 -7.05 11.37 0.82
C ARG A 23 -7.72 11.57 2.18
N LEU A 24 -9.01 11.27 2.29
CA LEU A 24 -9.73 11.33 3.56
C LEU A 24 -9.20 10.30 4.56
N GLY A 25 -8.89 9.08 4.10
CA GLY A 25 -8.21 8.07 4.91
C GLY A 25 -6.89 8.58 5.49
N CYS A 26 -6.10 9.29 4.69
CA CYS A 26 -4.83 9.90 5.12
C CYS A 26 -5.04 10.92 6.24
N LEU A 27 -5.94 11.87 6.05
CA LEU A 27 -6.25 12.89 7.07
C LEU A 27 -6.75 12.27 8.38
N LEU A 28 -7.54 11.20 8.30
CA LEU A 28 -8.04 10.51 9.49
C LEU A 28 -6.92 9.75 10.20
N ALA A 29 -6.01 9.11 9.45
CA ALA A 29 -4.85 8.44 10.02
C ALA A 29 -3.92 9.42 10.73
N ASP A 30 -3.64 10.57 10.11
CA ASP A 30 -2.82 11.65 10.69
C ASP A 30 -3.47 12.22 11.96
N ALA A 31 -4.80 12.23 12.03
CA ALA A 31 -5.56 12.61 13.21
C ALA A 31 -5.66 11.50 14.29
N GLY A 32 -4.98 10.36 14.10
CA GLY A 32 -5.00 9.21 15.01
C GLY A 32 -6.29 8.38 14.95
N GLN A 33 -7.18 8.65 13.99
CA GLN A 33 -8.44 7.94 13.81
C GLN A 33 -8.26 6.71 12.92
N LYS A 34 -7.60 5.68 13.45
CA LYS A 34 -7.24 4.45 12.72
C LYS A 34 -8.45 3.74 12.11
N GLU A 35 -9.50 3.44 12.88
CA GLU A 35 -10.70 2.75 12.37
C GLU A 35 -11.42 3.50 11.23
N PRO A 36 -11.71 4.81 11.37
CA PRO A 36 -12.25 5.60 10.26
C PRO A 36 -11.34 5.60 9.03
N ALA A 37 -10.02 5.76 9.22
CA ALA A 37 -9.05 5.74 8.12
C ALA A 37 -9.07 4.39 7.38
N ARG A 38 -9.01 3.29 8.13
CA ARG A 38 -9.07 1.91 7.62
C ARG A 38 -10.29 1.70 6.71
N ARG A 39 -11.47 2.18 7.12
CA ARG A 39 -12.70 2.04 6.31
C ARG A 39 -12.60 2.75 4.96
N TRP A 40 -12.05 3.96 4.94
CA TRP A 40 -11.90 4.71 3.68
C TRP A 40 -10.82 4.13 2.79
N TYR A 41 -9.70 3.71 3.37
CA TYR A 41 -8.67 3.00 2.62
C TYR A 41 -9.19 1.68 2.05
N GLN A 42 -9.94 0.90 2.83
CA GLN A 42 -10.57 -0.33 2.34
C GLN A 42 -11.51 -0.05 1.15
N ALA A 43 -12.38 0.95 1.26
CA ALA A 43 -13.29 1.30 0.15
C ALA A 43 -12.54 1.72 -1.13
N ALA A 44 -11.43 2.45 -1.01
CA ALA A 44 -10.59 2.83 -2.14
C ALA A 44 -9.77 1.64 -2.70
N ALA A 45 -9.22 0.81 -1.81
CA ALA A 45 -8.43 -0.38 -2.13
C ALA A 45 -9.26 -1.44 -2.85
N GLU A 46 -10.49 -1.69 -2.42
CA GLU A 46 -11.43 -2.59 -3.09
C GLU A 46 -11.69 -2.17 -4.55
N ARG A 47 -11.54 -0.87 -4.84
CA ARG A 47 -11.71 -0.26 -6.17
C ARG A 47 -10.41 -0.13 -6.97
N GLY A 48 -9.33 -0.79 -6.53
CA GLY A 48 -8.06 -0.85 -7.27
C GLY A 48 -7.09 0.29 -6.95
N HIS A 49 -7.35 1.12 -5.94
CA HIS A 49 -6.46 2.24 -5.62
C HIS A 49 -5.21 1.75 -4.87
N THR A 50 -4.09 1.60 -5.60
CA THR A 50 -2.84 1.04 -5.07
C THR A 50 -2.32 1.77 -3.82
N ILE A 51 -2.36 3.11 -3.79
CA ILE A 51 -1.89 3.87 -2.61
C ILE A 51 -2.77 3.56 -1.38
N ALA A 52 -4.07 3.36 -1.58
CA ALA A 52 -4.96 3.03 -0.48
C ALA A 52 -4.74 1.59 0.01
N MET A 53 -4.39 0.65 -0.88
CA MET A 53 -3.99 -0.69 -0.50
C MET A 53 -2.73 -0.68 0.39
N ILE A 54 -1.71 0.09 0.00
CA ILE A 54 -0.47 0.24 0.78
C ILE A 54 -0.78 0.83 2.16
N ASN A 55 -1.53 1.93 2.22
CA ASN A 55 -1.86 2.57 3.49
C ASN A 55 -2.77 1.69 4.37
N LEU A 56 -3.65 0.91 3.77
CA LEU A 56 -4.45 -0.08 4.48
C LEU A 56 -3.56 -1.18 5.07
N ALA A 57 -2.59 -1.68 4.31
CA ALA A 57 -1.66 -2.70 4.79
C ALA A 57 -0.84 -2.19 5.99
N ILE A 58 -0.32 -0.96 5.92
CA ILE A 58 0.42 -0.33 7.04
C ILE A 58 -0.47 -0.21 8.28
N LEU A 59 -1.74 0.14 8.13
CA LEU A 59 -2.66 0.21 9.28
C LEU A 59 -2.97 -1.17 9.88
N LEU A 60 -2.86 -2.24 9.10
CA LEU A 60 -3.17 -3.60 9.52
C LEU A 60 -1.94 -4.35 10.04
N GLU A 61 -0.72 -3.85 9.85
CA GLU A 61 0.52 -4.58 10.15
C GLU A 61 0.59 -5.08 11.60
N ASP A 62 0.18 -4.25 12.55
CA ASP A 62 0.16 -4.58 13.99
C ASP A 62 -1.05 -5.47 14.39
N ASP A 63 -2.17 -5.39 13.67
CA ASP A 63 -3.47 -5.95 14.07
C ASP A 63 -3.83 -7.25 13.32
N ASP A 64 -3.49 -7.33 12.04
CA ASP A 64 -3.81 -8.41 11.11
C ASP A 64 -2.75 -8.48 9.99
N ARG A 65 -1.61 -9.10 10.33
CA ARG A 65 -0.46 -9.24 9.43
C ARG A 65 -0.79 -9.99 8.14
N ASP A 66 -1.67 -11.00 8.20
CA ASP A 66 -2.09 -11.75 7.02
C ASP A 66 -2.88 -10.86 6.04
N ALA A 67 -3.80 -10.04 6.57
CA ALA A 67 -4.51 -9.06 5.76
C ALA A 67 -3.57 -7.98 5.22
N ALA A 68 -2.61 -7.51 6.02
CA ALA A 68 -1.59 -6.54 5.57
C ALA A 68 -0.78 -7.10 4.40
N MET A 69 -0.32 -8.35 4.51
CA MET A 69 0.42 -9.04 3.44
C MET A 69 -0.45 -9.19 2.19
N ALA A 70 -1.71 -9.60 2.32
CA ALA A 70 -2.63 -9.77 1.19
C ALA A 70 -2.87 -8.46 0.43
N TRP A 71 -3.05 -7.35 1.14
CA TRP A 71 -3.21 -6.02 0.51
C TRP A 71 -1.93 -5.53 -0.15
N THR A 72 -0.78 -5.79 0.48
CA THR A 72 0.53 -5.43 -0.08
C THR A 72 0.84 -6.21 -1.36
N LEU A 73 0.56 -7.52 -1.37
CA LEU A 73 0.66 -8.36 -2.57
C LEU A 73 -0.22 -7.83 -3.69
N ARG A 74 -1.51 -7.59 -3.40
CA ARG A 74 -2.43 -7.04 -4.40
C ARG A 74 -1.96 -5.69 -4.95
N ALA A 75 -1.40 -4.83 -4.10
CA ALA A 75 -0.82 -3.56 -4.53
C ALA A 75 0.41 -3.75 -5.43
N ALA A 76 1.24 -4.75 -5.15
CA ALA A 76 2.42 -5.09 -5.95
C ALA A 76 2.06 -5.69 -7.32
N GLU A 77 0.95 -6.42 -7.40
CA GLU A 77 0.41 -7.00 -8.64
C GLU A 77 -0.31 -5.96 -9.52
N GLU A 78 -1.15 -5.12 -8.92
CA GLU A 78 -1.95 -4.10 -9.62
C GLU A 78 -1.14 -2.83 -9.95
N GLY A 79 -0.08 -2.57 -9.19
CA GLY A 79 0.65 -1.32 -9.23
C GLY A 79 1.98 -1.40 -9.99
N THR A 80 2.24 -0.37 -10.79
CA THR A 80 3.62 0.06 -11.15
C THR A 80 4.39 0.64 -9.95
N GLY A 81 3.90 0.47 -8.72
CA GLY A 81 4.40 1.10 -7.52
C GLY A 81 5.55 0.29 -6.93
N LEU A 82 6.78 0.75 -7.18
CA LEU A 82 8.02 0.21 -6.61
C LEU A 82 7.92 0.00 -5.08
N THR A 83 7.26 0.93 -4.38
CA THR A 83 7.00 0.86 -2.94
C THR A 83 6.21 -0.39 -2.51
N ALA A 84 5.20 -0.81 -3.29
CA ALA A 84 4.40 -1.99 -2.92
C ALA A 84 5.20 -3.29 -3.11
N GLN A 85 6.00 -3.37 -4.18
CA GLN A 85 6.89 -4.50 -4.43
C GLN A 85 7.97 -4.59 -3.35
N HIS A 86 8.55 -3.46 -2.95
CA HIS A 86 9.50 -3.41 -1.85
C HIS A 86 8.88 -3.87 -0.52
N ASN A 87 7.73 -3.32 -0.14
CA ASN A 87 7.06 -3.71 1.10
C ASN A 87 6.65 -5.19 1.11
N TYR A 88 6.23 -5.75 -0.04
CA TYR A 88 5.92 -7.18 -0.12
C TYR A 88 7.18 -8.04 0.01
N GLY A 89 8.30 -7.60 -0.57
CA GLY A 89 9.60 -8.25 -0.38
C GLY A 89 10.01 -8.32 1.09
N ILE A 90 9.83 -7.23 1.85
CA ILE A 90 10.10 -7.21 3.30
C ILE A 90 9.26 -8.27 4.03
N PHE A 91 7.96 -8.37 3.75
CA PHE A 91 7.11 -9.41 4.35
C PHE A 91 7.63 -10.83 4.04
N LEU A 92 8.03 -11.09 2.80
CA LEU A 92 8.59 -12.38 2.40
C LEU A 92 9.89 -12.68 3.15
N GLU A 93 10.75 -11.68 3.35
CA GLU A 93 12.00 -11.84 4.09
C GLU A 93 11.79 -12.15 5.56
N GLU A 94 10.89 -11.43 6.22
CA GLU A 94 10.53 -11.67 7.62
C GLU A 94 9.94 -13.07 7.82
N ASP A 95 9.20 -13.58 6.84
CA ASP A 95 8.65 -14.94 6.84
C ASP A 95 9.69 -16.00 6.43
N GLY A 96 10.94 -15.61 6.15
CA GLY A 96 12.02 -16.50 5.75
C GLY A 96 11.87 -17.05 4.32
N ARG A 97 10.96 -16.50 3.52
CA ARG A 97 10.70 -16.84 2.12
C ARG A 97 11.66 -16.09 1.19
N LEU A 98 12.96 -16.24 1.46
CA LEU A 98 14.03 -15.46 0.82
C LEU A 98 14.10 -15.66 -0.70
N ASP A 99 13.83 -16.87 -1.18
CA ASP A 99 13.82 -17.16 -2.62
C ASP A 99 12.72 -16.39 -3.35
N GLU A 100 11.52 -16.31 -2.75
CA GLU A 100 10.40 -15.57 -3.32
C GLU A 100 10.63 -14.05 -3.25
N ALA A 101 11.22 -13.56 -2.16
CA ALA A 101 11.62 -12.16 -2.03
C ALA A 101 12.64 -11.79 -3.12
N LEU A 102 13.65 -12.66 -3.33
CA LEU A 102 14.67 -12.46 -4.34
C LEU A 102 14.09 -12.42 -5.76
N ASP A 103 13.20 -13.35 -6.09
CA ASP A 103 12.56 -13.37 -7.41
C ASP A 103 11.65 -12.16 -7.64
N LEU A 104 10.96 -11.68 -6.60
CA LEU A 104 10.18 -10.45 -6.66
C LEU A 104 11.08 -9.24 -6.91
N TYR A 105 12.16 -9.08 -6.13
CA TYR A 105 13.08 -7.97 -6.29
C TYR A 105 13.79 -7.97 -7.65
N ARG A 106 14.12 -9.14 -8.20
CA ARG A 106 14.67 -9.26 -9.56
C ARG A 106 13.69 -8.76 -10.61
N GLN A 107 12.43 -9.17 -10.53
CA GLN A 107 11.40 -8.71 -11.47
C GLN A 107 11.17 -7.19 -11.39
N ALA A 108 11.23 -6.62 -10.18
CA ALA A 108 11.15 -5.18 -9.98
C ALA A 108 12.40 -4.46 -10.55
N ALA A 109 13.59 -4.99 -10.31
CA ALA A 109 14.86 -4.46 -10.83
C ALA A 109 14.91 -4.45 -12.37
N GLU A 110 14.38 -5.50 -13.03
CA GLU A 110 14.24 -5.56 -14.49
C GLU A 110 13.36 -4.44 -15.06
N ARG A 111 12.43 -3.91 -14.24
CA ARG A 111 11.56 -2.78 -14.59
C ARG A 111 12.18 -1.42 -14.23
N GLY A 112 13.41 -1.41 -13.73
CA GLY A 112 14.18 -0.19 -13.40
C GLY A 112 14.14 0.23 -11.94
N ASP A 113 13.64 -0.61 -11.03
CA ASP A 113 13.66 -0.35 -9.60
C ASP A 113 15.08 -0.52 -9.03
N ARG A 114 15.70 0.60 -8.65
CA ARG A 114 17.05 0.60 -8.07
C ARG A 114 17.08 0.02 -6.66
N GLU A 115 16.05 0.27 -5.84
CA GLU A 115 15.99 -0.23 -4.47
C GLU A 115 15.83 -1.76 -4.50
N ALA A 116 14.94 -2.27 -5.35
CA ALA A 116 14.81 -3.71 -5.53
C ALA A 116 16.10 -4.36 -6.08
N ALA A 117 16.84 -3.68 -6.95
CA ALA A 117 18.14 -4.19 -7.41
C ALA A 117 19.17 -4.33 -6.27
N GLU A 118 19.18 -3.38 -5.33
CA GLU A 118 20.03 -3.42 -4.14
C GLU A 118 19.64 -4.58 -3.21
N GLU A 119 18.34 -4.77 -2.98
CA GLU A 119 17.84 -5.86 -2.13
C GLU A 119 18.07 -7.25 -2.76
N ALA A 120 17.84 -7.40 -4.07
CA ALA A 120 18.18 -8.63 -4.79
C ALA A 120 19.67 -8.98 -4.68
N ALA A 121 20.55 -7.98 -4.76
CA ALA A 121 21.99 -8.17 -4.60
C ALA A 121 22.38 -8.53 -3.16
N ARG A 122 21.68 -8.03 -2.15
CA ARG A 122 21.88 -8.41 -0.74
C ARG A 122 21.49 -9.87 -0.50
N LEU A 123 20.34 -10.30 -1.01
CA LEU A 123 19.83 -11.67 -0.83
C LEU A 123 20.58 -12.73 -1.65
N SER A 124 21.32 -12.33 -2.69
CA SER A 124 22.11 -13.25 -3.53
C SER A 124 23.55 -13.50 -3.02
N ARG A 125 23.95 -12.95 -1.86
CA ARG A 125 25.29 -13.06 -1.29
C ARG A 125 25.37 -14.12 -0.20
#